data_AF-A0A521VYP0-F1
#
_entry.id   AF-A0A521VYP0-F1
#
_cell.length_a   1.000
_cell.length_b   1.000
_cell.length_c   1.000
_cell.angle_alpha   90.00
_cell.angle_beta   90.00
_cell.angle_gamma   90.00
#
_symmetry.space_group_name_H-M   'P 1'
#
loop_
_entity.id
_entity.type
_entity.pdbx_description
1 polymer ?
#
loop_
_entity_poly.entity_id
_entity_poly.type
_entity_poly.pdbx_seq_one_letter_code
_entity_poly.pdbx_strand_id
1 'polypeptide(L)' 'MNLNNLTIKSQEALARENSNQQIEPGHLLAAIMAVDESATPFVFKKLGVNYDVLKKAVDSITRTII' A
#
# COMPACT_ATOMS: atom_id res chain seq x y z
N MET A 1 -17.46 2.27 -3.99
CA MET A 1 -16.63 1.93 -5.17
C MET A 1 -17.08 0.58 -5.74
N ASN A 2 -17.01 0.35 -7.05
CA ASN A 2 -17.21 -1.00 -7.61
C ASN A 2 -15.86 -1.73 -7.71
N LEU A 3 -15.65 -2.73 -6.85
CA LEU A 3 -14.40 -3.49 -6.77
C LEU A 3 -14.14 -4.32 -8.04
N ASN A 4 -15.19 -4.67 -8.80
CA ASN A 4 -15.08 -5.47 -10.03
C ASN A 4 -14.32 -4.75 -11.15
N ASN A 5 -14.15 -3.43 -11.04
CA ASN A 5 -13.39 -2.63 -12.01
C ASN A 5 -11.89 -2.55 -11.67
N LEU A 6 -11.45 -3.17 -10.58
CA LEU A 6 -10.07 -3.19 -10.14
C LEU A 6 -9.39 -4.51 -10.51
N THR A 7 -8.07 -4.48 -10.60
CA THR A 7 -7.26 -5.70 -10.73
C THR A 7 -7.33 -6.54 -9.45
N ILE A 8 -7.05 -7.83 -9.57
CA ILE A 8 -7.00 -8.76 -8.42
C ILE A 8 -6.03 -8.25 -7.34
N LYS A 9 -4.83 -7.80 -7.72
CA LYS A 9 -3.85 -7.22 -6.78
C LYS A 9 -4.39 -5.98 -6.05
N SER A 10 -5.14 -5.13 -6.74
CA SER A 10 -5.77 -3.97 -6.11
C SER A 10 -6.89 -4.37 -5.15
N GLN A 11 -7.67 -5.41 -5.46
CA GLN A 11 -8.69 -5.96 -4.55
C GLN A 11 -8.06 -6.61 -3.32
N GLU A 12 -6.98 -7.38 -3.48
CA GLU A 12 -6.22 -7.97 -2.38
C GLU A 12 -5.64 -6.91 -1.45
N ALA A 13 -5.11 -5.80 -1.99
CA ALA A 13 -4.63 -4.69 -1.20
C ALA A 13 -5.75 -4.05 -0.36
N LEU A 14 -6.93 -3.82 -0.94
CA LEU A 14 -8.07 -3.28 -0.20
C LEU A 14 -8.58 -4.22 0.89
N ALA A 15 -8.60 -5.53 0.63
CA ALA A 15 -9.07 -6.51 1.59
C ALA A 15 -8.18 -6.59 2.85
N ARG A 16 -6.88 -6.30 2.74
CA ARG A 16 -5.93 -6.28 3.87
C ARG A 16 -6.18 -5.16 4.86
N GLU A 17 -6.74 -4.04 4.42
CA GLU A 17 -6.99 -2.86 5.27
C GLU A 17 -8.39 -2.88 5.93
N ASN A 18 -9.15 -3.98 5.79
CA ASN A 18 -10.51 -4.11 6.34
C ASN A 18 -10.58 -4.13 7.89
N SER A 19 -9.43 -4.17 8.58
CA SER A 19 -9.38 -4.14 10.05
C SER A 19 -9.32 -2.74 10.64
N ASN A 20 -9.11 -1.71 9.82
CA ASN A 20 -9.03 -0.32 10.30
C ASN A 20 -10.42 0.34 10.31
N GLN A 21 -10.70 1.16 11.33
CA GLN A 21 -11.96 1.92 11.43
C GLN A 21 -12.14 2.85 10.22
N GLN A 22 -11.03 3.38 9.71
CA GLN A 22 -10.97 4.18 8.50
C GLN A 22 -9.73 3.82 7.68
N ILE A 23 -9.90 3.68 6.37
CA ILE A 23 -8.79 3.50 5.43
C ILE A 23 -8.30 4.88 5.02
N GLU A 24 -6.98 5.07 5.11
CA GLU A 24 -6.31 6.31 4.70
C GLU A 24 -5.31 6.00 3.58
N PRO A 25 -4.83 7.01 2.82
CA PRO A 25 -3.87 6.78 1.75
C PRO A 25 -2.60 6.02 2.21
N GLY A 26 -2.15 6.22 3.46
CA GLY A 26 -1.03 5.49 4.03
C GLY A 26 -1.31 3.98 4.17
N HIS A 27 -2.50 3.63 4.65
CA HIS A 27 -2.98 2.25 4.74
C HIS A 27 -3.00 1.57 3.37
N LEU A 28 -3.56 2.26 2.36
CA LEU A 28 -3.62 1.72 1.00
C LEU A 28 -2.22 1.53 0.40
N LEU A 29 -1.31 2.47 0.61
CA LEU A 29 0.07 2.36 0.12
C LEU A 29 0.81 1.20 0.81
N ALA A 30 0.63 1.01 2.13
CA ALA A 30 1.18 -0.12 2.87
C ALA A 30 0.70 -1.46 2.29
N ALA A 31 -0.60 -1.58 2.03
CA ALA A 31 -1.18 -2.78 1.44
C ALA A 31 -0.68 -3.06 0.02
N ILE A 32 -0.58 -2.04 -0.84
CA ILE A 32 -0.04 -2.17 -2.20
C ILE A 32 1.42 -2.65 -2.14
N MET A 33 2.24 -2.06 -1.27
CA MET A 33 3.65 -2.45 -1.09
C MET A 33 3.83 -3.86 -0.53
N ALA A 34 2.81 -4.40 0.17
CA ALA A 34 2.81 -5.76 0.71
C ALA A 34 2.26 -6.82 -0.25
N VAL A 35 1.33 -6.45 -1.14
CA VAL A 35 0.70 -7.36 -2.12
C VAL A 35 1.47 -7.42 -3.43
N ASP A 36 2.11 -6.32 -3.82
CA ASP A 36 2.78 -6.21 -5.11
C ASP A 36 4.30 -6.20 -5.00
N GLU A 37 4.90 -7.37 -5.20
CA GLU A 37 6.34 -7.56 -5.20
C GLU A 37 7.03 -7.21 -6.53
N SER A 38 6.26 -6.88 -7.59
CA SER A 38 6.81 -6.66 -8.93
C SER A 38 6.73 -5.19 -9.39
N ALA A 39 5.54 -4.66 -9.66
CA ALA A 39 5.42 -3.35 -10.30
C ALA A 39 5.74 -2.20 -9.33
N THR A 40 5.28 -2.30 -8.09
CA THR A 40 5.45 -1.27 -7.07
C THR A 40 6.93 -1.01 -6.74
N PRO A 41 7.77 -2.02 -6.41
CA PRO A 41 9.20 -1.81 -6.21
C PRO A 41 9.91 -1.32 -7.47
N PHE A 42 9.51 -1.80 -8.65
CA PHE A 42 10.10 -1.37 -9.93
C PHE A 42 9.88 0.13 -10.18
N VAL A 43 8.65 0.62 -10.02
CA VAL A 43 8.31 2.04 -10.24
C VAL A 43 9.08 2.93 -9.26
N PHE A 44 9.10 2.61 -7.97
CA PHE A 44 9.81 3.42 -6.99
C PHE A 44 11.33 3.43 -7.22
N LYS A 45 11.94 2.29 -7.54
CA LYS A 45 13.36 2.22 -7.90
C LYS A 45 13.66 3.04 -9.15
N LYS A 46 12.80 2.99 -10.16
CA LYS A 46 12.95 3.79 -11.39
C LYS A 46 12.87 5.31 -11.14
N LEU A 47 12.11 5.72 -10.12
CA LEU A 47 12.02 7.11 -9.66
C LEU A 47 13.17 7.53 -8.73
N GLY A 48 14.16 6.65 -8.48
CA GLY A 48 15.27 6.93 -7.58
C GLY A 48 14.89 6.92 -6.09
N VAL A 49 13.72 6.37 -5.75
CA VAL A 49 13.26 6.26 -4.36
C VAL A 49 13.93 5.06 -3.69
N ASN A 50 14.50 5.28 -2.50
CA ASN A 50 14.99 4.20 -1.66
C ASN A 50 13.79 3.46 -1.03
N TYR A 51 13.54 2.24 -1.50
CA TYR A 51 12.38 1.44 -1.11
C TYR A 51 12.35 1.09 0.38
N ASP A 52 13.50 0.85 1.00
CA ASP A 52 13.59 0.52 2.43
C ASP A 52 13.26 1.73 3.31
N VAL A 53 13.70 2.93 2.89
CA VAL A 53 13.35 4.19 3.57
C VAL A 53 11.86 4.49 3.40
N LEU A 54 11.32 4.31 2.19
CA LEU A 54 9.89 4.46 1.92
C LEU A 54 9.06 3.55 2.82
N LYS A 55 9.43 2.27 2.94
CA LYS A 55 8.73 1.30 3.79
C LYS A 55 8.69 1.76 5.24
N LYS A 56 9.82 2.22 5.80
CA LYS A 56 9.87 2.77 7.17
C LYS A 56 8.97 4.00 7.34
N ALA A 57 8.93 4.89 6.36
CA ALA A 57 8.08 6.08 6.40
C ALA A 57 6.59 5.72 6.37
N VAL A 58 6.21 4.78 5.49
CA VAL A 58 4.83 4.27 5.39
C VAL A 58 4.42 3.57 6.69
N ASP A 59 5.27 2.72 7.26
CA ASP A 59 4.98 2.07 8.54
C ASP A 59 4.91 3.05 9.73
N SER A 60 5.51 4.24 9.62
CA SER A 60 5.43 5.27 10.66
C SER A 60 4.10 6.01 10.63
N ILE A 61 3.59 6.34 9.43
CA ILE A 61 2.34 7.09 9.27
C ILE A 61 1.12 6.22 9.58
N THR A 62 1.18 4.92 9.31
CA THR A 62 0.07 3.98 9.60
C THR A 62 -0.03 3.61 11.09
N ARG A 63 1.07 3.66 11.84
CA ARG A 63 1.08 3.38 13.28
C ARG A 63 0.50 4.50 14.15
N THR A 64 0.32 5.71 13.61
CA THR A 64 -0.04 6.89 14.40
C THR A 64 -1.56 7.04 14.58
N ILE A 65 -2.36 6.17 13.96
CA ILE A 65 -3.82 6.28 13.94
C ILE A 65 -4.40 5.00 14.54
N ILE A 66 -4.54 5.00 15.86
CA ILE A 66 -5.33 4.05 16.64
C ILE A 66 -6.38 4.83 17.42
#